data_AF-A0A5C6PBE4-F1
#
_entry.id   AF-A0A5C6PBE4-F1
#
_cell.length_a   1.000
_cell.length_b   1.000
_cell.length_c   1.000
_cell.angle_alpha   90.00
_cell.angle_beta   90.00
_cell.angle_gamma   90.00
#
_symmetry.space_group_name_H-M   'P 1'
#
loop_
_entity.id
_entity.type
_entity.pdbx_description
1 polymer ?
#
loop_
_entity_poly.entity_id
_entity_poly.type
_entity_poly.pdbx_seq_one_letter_code
_entity_poly.pdbx_strand_id
1 'polypeptide(L)'
;MVESYKYLGVHLNNNLDWSHNTDALVKKGNSRLFLLRRLRSFGVQGPLLRTFYDSVVGSAIFYRIVCWFSSITDRDRKRMDRLVRRASSVLGCPQDSVEVVGNGRMMAKLSSMLNNTSHPLQDTLTALGSSFNERLLHPRCVKESFDHSAFRWMMTMVFVVKEINNNSSLLPGVKLGYRNAAMPLLP
;
A
#
# COMPACT_ATOMS: atom_id res chain seq x y z
N MET A 1 -1.47 1.19 -27.70
CA MET A 1 -1.84 1.27 -26.26
C MET A 1 -0.58 1.40 -25.43
N VAL A 2 -0.59 2.14 -24.33
CA VAL A 2 0.59 2.27 -23.45
C VAL A 2 0.65 1.05 -22.52
N GLU A 3 1.75 0.29 -22.57
CA GLU A 3 1.91 -0.93 -21.77
C GLU A 3 2.14 -0.65 -20.28
N SER A 4 2.82 0.46 -19.95
CA SER A 4 3.00 0.90 -18.57
C SER A 4 3.12 2.42 -18.44
N TYR A 5 2.57 2.95 -17.36
CA TYR A 5 2.54 4.38 -17.05
C TYR A 5 3.08 4.63 -15.65
N LYS A 6 3.88 5.69 -15.47
CA LYS A 6 4.45 6.05 -14.17
C LYS A 6 3.71 7.26 -13.60
N TYR A 7 3.01 7.05 -12.50
CA TYR A 7 2.26 8.10 -11.81
C TYR A 7 2.76 8.30 -10.39
N LEU A 8 3.19 9.53 -10.06
CA LEU A 8 3.71 9.90 -8.74
C LEU A 8 4.77 8.92 -8.19
N GLY A 9 5.57 8.33 -9.09
CA GLY A 9 6.62 7.37 -8.73
C GLY A 9 6.19 5.91 -8.62
N VAL A 10 4.92 5.57 -8.86
CA VAL A 10 4.38 4.21 -8.92
C VAL A 10 4.22 3.80 -10.38
N HIS A 11 4.59 2.56 -10.71
CA HIS A 11 4.42 2.02 -12.07
C HIS A 11 3.10 1.25 -12.16
N LEU A 12 2.21 1.71 -13.04
CA LEU A 12 0.95 1.08 -13.39
C LEU A 12 1.16 0.34 -14.72
N ASN A 13 0.80 -0.94 -14.82
CA ASN A 13 0.82 -1.67 -16.09
C ASN A 13 -0.60 -2.03 -16.54
N ASN A 14 -0.73 -2.39 -17.81
CA ASN A 14 -1.99 -2.79 -18.44
C ASN A 14 -2.63 -4.04 -17.80
N ASN A 15 -1.83 -4.92 -17.19
CA ASN A 15 -2.31 -6.10 -16.48
C ASN A 15 -2.85 -5.77 -15.07
N LEU A 16 -2.73 -4.51 -14.63
CA LEU A 16 -3.07 -4.04 -13.27
C LEU A 16 -2.41 -4.90 -12.18
N ASP A 17 -1.22 -5.45 -12.48
CA ASP A 17 -0.37 -6.11 -11.52
C ASP A 17 0.72 -5.15 -11.02
N TRP A 18 1.39 -5.55 -9.93
CA TRP A 18 2.41 -4.72 -9.31
C TRP A 18 3.83 -5.23 -9.60
N SER A 19 4.04 -6.09 -10.59
CA SER A 19 5.36 -6.67 -10.85
C SER A 19 6.33 -5.61 -11.40
N HIS A 20 5.91 -4.76 -12.35
CA HIS A 20 6.76 -3.64 -12.84
C HIS A 20 7.09 -2.64 -11.72
N ASN A 21 6.12 -2.34 -10.85
CA ASN A 21 6.35 -1.50 -9.68
C ASN A 21 7.33 -2.14 -8.71
N THR A 22 7.15 -3.43 -8.41
CA THR A 22 8.04 -4.19 -7.53
C THR A 22 9.46 -4.22 -8.09
N ASP A 23 9.63 -4.42 -9.39
CA ASP A 23 10.95 -4.39 -10.04
C ASP A 23 11.65 -3.04 -9.85
N ALA A 24 10.92 -1.95 -10.05
CA ALA A 24 11.44 -0.60 -9.82
C ALA A 24 11.80 -0.37 -8.34
N LEU A 25 10.94 -0.80 -7.41
CA LEU A 25 11.20 -0.70 -5.97
C LEU A 25 12.39 -1.56 -5.54
N VAL A 26 12.53 -2.77 -6.08
CA VAL A 26 13.63 -3.67 -5.75
C VAL A 26 14.96 -3.11 -6.24
N LYS A 27 15.01 -2.62 -7.49
CA LYS A 27 16.20 -1.95 -8.04
C LYS A 27 16.59 -0.75 -7.18
N LYS A 28 15.63 0.13 -6.89
CA LYS A 28 15.84 1.33 -6.06
C LYS A 28 16.27 0.99 -4.64
N GLY A 29 15.67 -0.04 -4.03
CA GLY A 29 16.00 -0.53 -2.71
C GLY A 29 17.42 -1.10 -2.63
N ASN A 30 17.85 -1.88 -3.63
CA ASN A 30 19.22 -2.40 -3.69
C ASN A 30 20.27 -1.27 -3.76
N SER A 31 20.05 -0.24 -4.60
CA SER A 31 20.96 0.91 -4.69
C SER A 31 21.11 1.64 -3.35
N ARG A 32 20.01 1.82 -2.62
CA ARG A 32 20.02 2.50 -1.31
C ARG A 32 20.61 1.63 -0.21
N LEU A 33 20.37 0.33 -0.26
CA LEU A 33 20.96 -0.65 0.65
C LEU A 33 22.49 -0.72 0.50
N PHE A 34 23.03 -0.52 -0.71
CA PHE A 34 24.47 -0.39 -0.92
C PHE A 34 25.05 0.79 -0.11
N LEU A 35 24.37 1.95 -0.10
CA LEU A 35 24.79 3.09 0.70
C LEU A 35 24.73 2.79 2.20
N LEU A 36 23.66 2.15 2.67
CA LEU A 36 23.52 1.72 4.07
C LEU A 36 24.70 0.82 4.50
N ARG A 37 25.08 -0.15 3.65
CA ARG A 37 26.24 -1.03 3.90
C ARG A 37 27.55 -0.25 3.97
N ARG A 38 27.72 0.74 3.09
CA ARG A 38 28.93 1.56 3.04
C ARG A 38 29.07 2.44 4.28
N LEU A 39 27.95 2.97 4.80
CA LEU A 39 27.95 3.71 6.06
C LEU A 39 28.32 2.80 7.25
N ARG A 40 27.77 1.57 7.29
CA ARG A 40 28.16 0.57 8.31
C ARG A 40 29.67 0.28 8.26
N SER A 41 30.26 0.16 7.07
CA SER A 41 31.71 -0.08 6.93
C SER A 41 32.60 1.08 7.39
N PHE A 42 32.06 2.30 7.47
CA PHE A 42 32.78 3.45 8.02
C PHE A 42 32.60 3.61 9.54
N GLY A 43 32.00 2.62 10.22
CA GLY A 43 31.82 2.65 11.67
C GLY A 43 30.70 3.57 12.15
N VAL A 44 29.76 3.96 11.26
CA VAL A 44 28.61 4.78 11.65
C VAL A 44 27.78 4.04 12.72
N GLN A 45 27.48 4.76 13.81
CA GLN A 45 26.77 4.21 14.96
C GLN A 45 25.35 3.73 14.62
N GLY A 46 24.88 2.71 15.34
CA GLY A 46 23.59 2.05 15.13
C GLY A 46 22.38 3.01 15.04
N PRO A 47 22.21 3.98 15.96
CA PRO A 47 21.09 4.92 15.91
C PRO A 47 21.06 5.77 14.63
N LEU A 48 22.21 6.32 14.24
CA LEU A 48 22.32 7.11 13.00
C LEU A 48 22.09 6.24 11.77
N LEU A 49 22.59 5.00 11.78
CA LEU A 49 22.35 4.03 10.71
C LEU A 49 20.87 3.65 10.59
N ARG A 50 20.16 3.55 11.71
CA ARG A 50 18.71 3.34 11.76
C ARG A 50 17.95 4.52 11.17
N THR A 51 18.31 5.75 11.55
CA THR A 51 17.72 6.97 10.96
C THR A 51 17.96 7.02 9.45
N PHE A 52 19.17 6.65 8.98
CA PHE A 52 19.47 6.57 7.56
C PHE A 52 18.62 5.49 6.86
N TYR A 53 18.45 4.32 7.49
CA TYR A 53 17.55 3.29 6.96
C TYR A 53 16.13 3.81 6.81
N ASP A 54 15.54 4.38 7.86
CA ASP A 54 14.15 4.84 7.85
C ASP A 54 13.92 5.92 6.78
N SER A 55 14.85 6.89 6.70
CA SER A 55 14.76 8.04 5.79
C SER A 55 15.13 7.73 4.34
N VAL A 56 16.04 6.77 4.08
CA VAL A 56 16.53 6.48 2.73
C VAL A 56 16.02 5.14 2.23
N VAL A 57 16.30 4.03 2.92
CA VAL A 57 15.97 2.68 2.42
C VAL A 57 14.48 2.39 2.60
N GLY A 58 13.96 2.49 3.82
CA GLY A 58 12.57 2.24 4.19
C GLY A 58 11.61 3.15 3.45
N SER A 59 11.93 4.44 3.36
CA SER A 59 11.15 5.41 2.57
C SER A 59 11.07 5.06 1.07
N ALA A 60 12.08 4.39 0.51
CA ALA A 60 12.05 3.94 -0.88
C ALA A 60 11.13 2.76 -1.08
N ILE A 61 11.39 1.70 -0.31
CA ILE A 61 10.81 0.37 -0.57
C ILE A 61 9.37 0.29 -0.09
N PHE A 62 8.99 1.10 0.90
CA PHE A 62 7.63 1.19 1.42
C PHE A 62 6.89 2.44 0.93
N TYR A 63 7.42 3.11 -0.09
CA TYR A 63 6.75 4.26 -0.70
C TYR A 63 5.37 3.87 -1.22
N ARG A 64 4.33 4.60 -0.78
CA ARG A 64 2.92 4.35 -1.16
C ARG A 64 2.48 2.88 -0.99
N ILE A 65 3.03 2.19 0.00
CA ILE A 65 2.74 0.76 0.24
C ILE A 65 1.25 0.43 0.31
N VAL A 66 0.43 1.35 0.84
CA VAL A 66 -1.03 1.22 0.90
C VAL A 66 -1.67 1.00 -0.48
N CYS A 67 -1.06 1.49 -1.56
CA CYS A 67 -1.60 1.36 -2.91
C CYS A 67 -1.34 -0.01 -3.55
N TRP A 68 -0.23 -0.69 -3.20
CA TRP A 68 0.21 -1.88 -3.93
C TRP A 68 0.32 -3.14 -3.07
N PHE A 69 0.52 -3.01 -1.75
CA PHE A 69 0.79 -4.14 -0.85
C PHE A 69 -0.25 -5.26 -0.92
N SER A 70 -1.54 -4.91 -0.96
CA SER A 70 -2.63 -5.89 -0.92
C SER A 70 -2.75 -6.73 -2.19
N SER A 71 -2.09 -6.34 -3.29
CA SER A 71 -2.19 -7.06 -4.57
C SER A 71 -0.86 -7.51 -5.16
N ILE A 72 0.25 -7.41 -4.40
CA ILE A 72 1.50 -8.03 -4.84
C ILE A 72 1.40 -9.55 -4.80
N THR A 73 2.11 -10.21 -5.70
CA THR A 73 2.26 -11.67 -5.68
C THR A 73 3.12 -12.12 -4.50
N ASP A 74 2.97 -13.38 -4.05
CA ASP A 74 3.86 -13.97 -3.02
C ASP A 74 5.33 -13.94 -3.43
N ARG A 75 5.59 -14.13 -4.73
CA ARG A 75 6.93 -14.00 -5.30
C ARG A 75 7.49 -12.60 -5.07
N ASP A 76 6.71 -11.58 -5.37
CA ASP A 76 7.10 -10.18 -5.21
C ASP A 76 7.20 -9.77 -3.74
N ARG A 77 6.30 -10.25 -2.88
CA ARG A 77 6.41 -10.10 -1.41
C ARG A 77 7.73 -10.66 -0.90
N LYS A 78 8.08 -11.91 -1.25
CA LYS A 78 9.35 -12.54 -0.87
C LYS A 78 10.57 -11.76 -1.38
N ARG A 79 10.50 -11.16 -2.57
CA ARG A 79 11.59 -10.30 -3.11
C ARG A 79 11.80 -9.05 -2.26
N MET A 80 10.71 -8.43 -1.82
CA MET A 80 10.73 -7.25 -0.95
C MET A 80 11.21 -7.61 0.46
N ASP A 81 10.74 -8.71 1.05
CA ASP A 81 11.21 -9.18 2.36
C ASP A 81 12.71 -9.53 2.34
N ARG A 82 13.26 -9.98 1.20
CA ARG A 82 14.72 -10.13 1.07
C ARG A 82 15.46 -8.81 1.19
N LEU A 83 14.91 -7.67 0.78
CA LEU A 83 15.54 -6.37 1.03
C LEU A 83 15.49 -6.01 2.51
N VAL A 84 14.34 -6.20 3.14
CA VAL A 84 14.14 -5.96 4.59
C VAL A 84 15.12 -6.77 5.42
N ARG A 85 15.25 -8.08 5.14
CA ARG A 85 16.18 -8.97 5.85
C ARG A 85 17.64 -8.56 5.67
N ARG A 86 18.01 -8.13 4.46
CA ARG A 86 19.38 -7.64 4.20
C ARG A 86 19.65 -6.32 4.93
N ALA A 87 18.67 -5.42 5.01
CA ALA A 87 18.80 -4.20 5.80
C ALA A 87 18.89 -4.51 7.31
N SER A 88 18.05 -5.43 7.81
CA SER A 88 18.09 -5.91 9.19
C SER A 88 19.47 -6.45 9.57
N SER A 89 20.09 -7.24 8.69
CA SER A 89 21.47 -7.73 8.89
C SER A 89 22.50 -6.60 8.98
N VAL A 90 22.35 -5.53 8.19
CA VAL A 90 23.26 -4.36 8.24
C VAL A 90 23.04 -3.52 9.49
N LEU A 91 21.81 -3.43 9.99
CA LEU A 91 21.46 -2.70 11.20
C LEU A 91 21.83 -3.48 12.47
N GLY A 92 21.78 -4.80 12.43
CA GLY A 92 21.94 -5.65 13.60
C GLY A 92 20.69 -5.72 14.49
N CYS A 93 19.53 -5.34 13.95
CA CYS A 93 18.24 -5.43 14.65
C CYS A 93 17.12 -5.90 13.72
N PRO A 94 16.11 -6.63 14.24
CA PRO A 94 14.96 -7.05 13.46
C PRO A 94 14.24 -5.86 12.81
N GLN A 95 13.75 -6.06 11.59
CA GLN A 95 12.92 -5.08 10.87
C GLN A 95 11.57 -5.73 10.53
N ASP A 96 10.52 -4.92 10.55
CA ASP A 96 9.17 -5.37 10.23
C ASP A 96 9.09 -5.86 8.77
N SER A 97 8.41 -6.98 8.58
CA SER A 97 8.16 -7.53 7.25
C SER A 97 7.30 -6.58 6.42
N VAL A 98 7.30 -6.80 5.10
CA VAL A 98 6.44 -6.05 4.17
C VAL A 98 4.97 -6.15 4.59
N GLU A 99 4.56 -7.28 5.14
CA GLU A 99 3.21 -7.53 5.65
C GLU A 99 2.86 -6.68 6.86
N VAL A 100 3.73 -6.66 7.87
CA VAL A 100 3.51 -5.88 9.08
C VAL A 100 3.46 -4.39 8.75
N VAL A 101 4.41 -3.89 7.95
CA VAL A 101 4.43 -2.48 7.53
C VAL A 101 3.23 -2.13 6.66
N GLY A 102 2.85 -3.02 5.74
CA GLY A 102 1.72 -2.85 4.84
C GLY A 102 0.41 -2.73 5.60
N ASN A 103 0.12 -3.71 6.46
CA ASN A 103 -1.07 -3.72 7.31
C ASN A 103 -1.10 -2.52 8.25
N GLY A 104 0.00 -2.22 8.95
CA GLY A 104 0.06 -1.09 9.88
C GLY A 104 -0.23 0.25 9.21
N ARG A 105 0.38 0.53 8.04
CA ARG A 105 0.14 1.78 7.31
C ARG A 105 -1.24 1.84 6.66
N MET A 106 -1.77 0.70 6.22
CA MET A 106 -3.13 0.62 5.68
C MET A 106 -4.16 0.91 6.76
N MET A 107 -4.02 0.30 7.94
CA MET A 107 -4.89 0.56 9.09
C MET A 107 -4.80 2.02 9.54
N ALA A 108 -3.59 2.57 9.69
CA ALA A 108 -3.42 3.99 10.03
C ALA A 108 -4.09 4.92 9.01
N LYS A 109 -4.01 4.60 7.72
CA LYS A 109 -4.66 5.38 6.66
C LYS A 109 -6.19 5.27 6.75
N LEU A 110 -6.71 4.06 6.99
CA LEU A 110 -8.14 3.82 7.18
C LEU A 110 -8.69 4.58 8.39
N SER A 111 -8.03 4.49 9.54
CA SER A 111 -8.42 5.23 10.75
C SER A 111 -8.40 6.73 10.52
N SER A 112 -7.38 7.25 9.81
CA SER A 112 -7.32 8.67 9.45
C SER A 112 -8.46 9.11 8.52
N MET A 113 -8.93 8.23 7.63
CA MET A 113 -10.07 8.54 6.76
C MET A 113 -11.38 8.49 7.54
N LEU A 114 -11.59 7.46 8.37
CA LEU A 114 -12.78 7.28 9.23
C LEU A 114 -12.95 8.41 10.25
N ASN A 115 -11.85 8.96 10.76
CA ASN A 115 -11.89 10.06 11.72
C ASN A 115 -12.06 11.43 11.04
N ASN A 116 -12.05 11.49 9.71
CA ASN A 116 -12.24 12.73 8.96
C ASN A 116 -13.66 12.77 8.40
N THR A 117 -14.56 13.43 9.15
CA THR A 117 -15.97 13.57 8.78
C THR A 117 -16.20 14.28 7.44
N SER A 118 -15.25 15.09 6.98
CA SER A 118 -15.30 15.77 5.67
C SER A 118 -14.68 14.94 4.54
N HIS A 119 -14.24 13.71 4.81
CA HIS A 119 -13.59 12.90 3.81
C HIS A 119 -14.60 12.46 2.73
N PRO A 120 -14.27 12.53 1.43
CA PRO A 120 -15.21 12.14 0.36
C PRO A 120 -15.67 10.67 0.40
N LEU A 121 -14.99 9.84 1.20
CA LEU A 121 -15.35 8.44 1.43
C LEU A 121 -15.98 8.18 2.80
N GLN A 122 -16.26 9.21 3.60
CA GLN A 122 -16.69 9.04 4.98
C GLN A 122 -17.94 8.16 5.05
N ASP A 123 -18.98 8.50 4.30
CA ASP A 123 -20.24 7.73 4.29
C ASP A 123 -20.01 6.28 3.87
N THR A 124 -19.14 6.05 2.88
CA THR A 124 -18.77 4.70 2.41
C THR A 124 -18.00 3.92 3.47
N LEU A 125 -17.08 4.56 4.19
CA LEU A 125 -16.27 3.92 5.21
C LEU A 125 -17.06 3.69 6.49
N THR A 126 -17.97 4.59 6.88
CA THR A 126 -18.89 4.43 8.01
C THR A 126 -19.92 3.34 7.73
N ALA A 127 -20.46 3.30 6.52
CA ALA A 127 -21.30 2.21 6.00
C ALA A 127 -20.63 0.83 6.10
N LEU A 128 -19.36 0.77 5.73
CA LEU A 128 -18.56 -0.44 5.93
C LEU A 128 -18.22 -0.64 7.42
N GLY A 129 -18.09 0.43 8.19
CA GLY A 129 -17.79 0.49 9.61
C GLY A 129 -18.78 -0.28 10.49
N SER A 130 -20.08 -0.24 10.18
CA SER A 130 -21.09 -1.08 10.85
C SER A 130 -20.89 -2.57 10.56
N SER A 131 -20.43 -2.91 9.34
CA SER A 131 -20.01 -4.27 8.97
C SER A 131 -18.68 -4.68 9.62
N PHE A 132 -17.83 -3.70 9.97
CA PHE A 132 -16.58 -3.90 10.70
C PHE A 132 -16.76 -4.06 12.21
N ASN A 133 -17.82 -3.48 12.80
CA ASN A 133 -18.12 -3.59 14.24
C ASN A 133 -19.04 -4.78 14.59
N GLU A 134 -19.91 -5.25 13.70
CA GLU A 134 -20.85 -6.36 14.00
C GLU A 134 -20.43 -7.75 13.47
N ARG A 135 -19.29 -7.90 12.79
CA ARG A 135 -18.82 -9.20 12.26
C ARG A 135 -17.40 -9.58 12.68
N LEU A 136 -17.15 -9.53 13.98
CA LEU A 136 -16.22 -10.49 14.61
C LEU A 136 -16.80 -11.91 14.71
N LEU A 137 -18.00 -12.17 14.18
CA LEU A 137 -18.56 -13.52 14.08
C LEU A 137 -19.03 -13.78 12.65
N HIS A 138 -18.19 -14.43 11.84
CA HIS A 138 -18.69 -15.27 10.76
C HIS A 138 -18.75 -16.72 11.28
N PRO A 139 -19.89 -17.42 11.17
CA PRO A 139 -19.96 -18.82 11.57
C PRO A 139 -18.98 -19.63 10.70
N ARG A 140 -18.03 -20.29 11.35
CA ARG A 140 -17.11 -21.30 10.81
C ARG A 140 -16.31 -20.89 9.56
N CYS A 141 -15.21 -20.17 9.78
CA CYS A 141 -14.02 -20.36 8.94
C CYS A 141 -12.76 -20.11 9.78
N VAL A 142 -11.93 -21.13 9.91
CA VAL A 142 -10.67 -21.09 10.67
C VAL A 142 -9.64 -20.29 9.87
N LYS A 143 -9.68 -18.95 9.99
CA LYS A 143 -8.59 -17.97 9.81
C LYS A 143 -9.18 -16.55 9.86
N GLU A 144 -8.86 -15.83 10.92
CA GLU A 144 -9.30 -14.45 11.22
C GLU A 144 -8.54 -13.40 10.39
N SER A 145 -8.98 -13.08 9.16
CA SER A 145 -8.36 -11.97 8.41
C SER A 145 -9.36 -11.09 7.68
N PHE A 146 -9.18 -9.77 7.83
CA PHE A 146 -9.75 -8.71 6.99
C PHE A 146 -9.74 -9.10 5.50
N ASP A 147 -10.86 -8.94 4.80
CA ASP A 147 -10.92 -9.22 3.36
C ASP A 147 -10.17 -8.15 2.58
N HIS A 148 -8.86 -8.37 2.46
CA HIS A 148 -7.94 -7.57 1.66
C HIS A 148 -8.40 -7.45 0.21
N SER A 149 -9.22 -8.38 -0.30
CA SER A 149 -9.75 -8.37 -1.67
C SER A 149 -10.85 -7.31 -1.82
N ALA A 150 -11.80 -7.24 -0.89
CA ALA A 150 -12.84 -6.21 -0.89
C ALA A 150 -12.24 -4.80 -0.77
N PHE A 151 -11.25 -4.61 0.11
CA PHE A 151 -10.55 -3.34 0.25
C PHE A 151 -9.73 -2.97 -1.00
N ARG A 152 -9.06 -3.96 -1.62
CA ARG A 152 -8.33 -3.80 -2.88
C ARG A 152 -9.26 -3.29 -3.99
N TRP A 153 -10.45 -3.87 -4.15
CA TRP A 153 -11.43 -3.41 -5.13
C TRP A 153 -11.91 -1.99 -4.83
N MET A 154 -12.18 -1.68 -3.55
CA MET A 154 -12.61 -0.35 -3.15
C MET A 154 -11.53 0.72 -3.42
N MET A 155 -10.28 0.50 -2.99
CA MET A 155 -9.21 1.48 -3.19
C MET A 155 -8.88 1.68 -4.67
N THR A 156 -8.93 0.59 -5.45
CA THR A 156 -8.74 0.66 -6.91
C THR A 156 -9.86 1.45 -7.56
N MET A 157 -11.12 1.17 -7.21
CA MET A 157 -12.29 1.91 -7.72
C MET A 157 -12.20 3.40 -7.40
N VAL A 158 -11.88 3.75 -6.15
CA VAL A 158 -11.76 5.15 -5.70
C VAL A 158 -10.63 5.88 -6.42
N PHE A 159 -9.48 5.24 -6.56
CA PHE A 159 -8.33 5.82 -7.26
C PHE A 159 -8.67 6.05 -8.74
N VAL A 160 -9.22 5.04 -9.41
CA VAL A 160 -9.61 5.12 -10.82
C VAL A 160 -10.65 6.22 -11.06
N VAL A 161 -11.69 6.30 -10.21
CA VAL A 161 -12.71 7.36 -10.34
C VAL A 161 -12.14 8.75 -10.11
N LYS A 162 -11.26 8.94 -9.12
CA LYS A 162 -10.58 10.22 -8.90
C LYS A 162 -9.70 10.61 -10.09
N GLU A 163 -8.97 9.64 -10.65
CA GLU A 163 -8.07 9.90 -11.77
C GLU A 163 -8.83 10.25 -13.05
N ILE A 164 -9.93 9.54 -13.35
CA ILE A 164 -10.80 9.85 -14.49
C ILE A 164 -11.40 11.25 -14.33
N ASN A 165 -11.90 11.58 -13.13
CA ASN A 165 -12.49 12.89 -12.86
C ASN A 165 -11.47 14.05 -12.89
N ASN A 166 -10.19 13.75 -12.74
CA ASN A 166 -9.13 14.74 -12.79
C ASN A 166 -8.65 15.03 -14.23
N ASN A 167 -9.12 14.27 -15.22
CA ASN A 167 -8.80 14.50 -16.62
C ASN A 167 -10.08 14.74 -17.45
N SER A 168 -10.39 16.02 -17.67
CA SER A 168 -11.57 16.46 -18.44
C SER A 168 -11.53 16.06 -19.92
N SER A 169 -10.39 15.61 -20.46
CA SER A 169 -10.32 15.07 -21.83
C SER A 169 -10.85 13.64 -21.94
N LEU A 170 -10.95 12.91 -20.81
CA LEU A 170 -11.49 11.55 -20.79
C LEU A 170 -13.02 11.56 -20.81
N LEU A 171 -13.63 12.47 -20.04
CA LEU A 171 -15.07 12.64 -19.93
C LEU A 171 -15.42 14.14 -19.78
N PRO A 172 -15.55 14.89 -20.89
CA PRO A 172 -15.83 16.32 -20.85
C PRO A 172 -17.20 16.61 -20.21
N GLY A 173 -17.22 17.40 -19.14
CA GLY A 173 -18.46 17.81 -18.47
C GLY A 173 -19.13 16.73 -17.60
N VAL A 174 -18.52 15.55 -17.45
CA VAL A 174 -19.08 14.43 -16.67
C VAL A 174 -18.12 14.06 -15.54
N LYS A 175 -18.65 13.91 -14.32
CA LYS A 175 -17.92 13.36 -13.17
C LYS A 175 -18.48 11.99 -12.80
N LEU A 176 -17.63 10.98 -12.77
CA LEU A 176 -17.96 9.64 -12.31
C LEU A 176 -18.07 9.62 -10.78
N GLY A 177 -19.10 8.95 -10.27
CA GLY A 177 -19.21 8.51 -8.89
C GLY A 177 -19.05 6.99 -8.79
N TYR A 178 -18.98 6.46 -7.58
CA TYR A 178 -19.08 5.02 -7.32
C TYR A 178 -20.15 4.74 -6.25
N ARG A 179 -20.89 3.64 -6.41
CA ARG A 179 -21.75 3.05 -5.37
C ARG A 179 -21.26 1.64 -5.08
N ASN A 180 -21.03 1.32 -3.81
CA ASN A 180 -20.63 -0.02 -3.40
C ASN A 180 -21.85 -0.94 -3.34
N ALA A 181 -21.87 -1.98 -4.19
CA ALA A 181 -22.94 -3.00 -4.24
C ALA A 181 -22.98 -3.95 -3.03
N ALA A 182 -22.11 -3.74 -2.03
CA ALA A 182 -22.08 -4.50 -0.78
C ALA A 182 -22.99 -3.91 0.32
N MET A 183 -23.71 -2.82 0.04
CA MET A 183 -24.76 -2.30 0.93
C MET A 183 -26.14 -2.77 0.44
N PRO A 184 -26.95 -3.42 1.29
CA PRO A 184 -28.37 -3.57 0.98
C PRO A 184 -28.99 -2.17 0.91
N LEU A 185 -29.92 -2.02 -0.04
CA LEU A 185 -30.81 -0.86 -0.09
C LEU A 185 -31.56 -0.82 1.25
N LEU A 186 -31.35 0.22 2.05
CA LEU A 186 -32.20 0.52 3.20
C LEU A 186 -33.03 1.78 2.87
N PRO A 187 -34.28 1.82 3.39
CA PRO A 187 -35.40 2.59 2.85
C PRO A 187 -35.21 4.11 2.89
#